data_AF-A0A2T2RWU9-F1
#
_entry.id   AF-A0A2T2RWU9-F1
#
_cell.length_a   1.000
_cell.length_b   1.000
_cell.length_c   1.000
_cell.angle_alpha   90.00
_cell.angle_beta   90.00
_cell.angle_gamma   90.00
#
_symmetry.space_group_name_H-M   'P 1'
#
loop_
_entity.id
_entity.type
_entity.pdbx_description
1 polymer ?
#
loop_
_entity_poly.entity_id
_entity_poly.type
_entity_poly.pdbx_seq_one_letter_code
_entity_poly.pdbx_strand_id
1 'polypeptide(L)' 'MSRQIILVTGPASSGKSEWAETLATQTDKSVVYVATAKVDPSDKEWQARITKHALRRPSSWQT' A
#
# COMPACT_ATOMS: atom_id res chain seq x y z
N MET A 1 -20.95 -13.92 -10.14
CA MET A 1 -20.44 -13.13 -8.99
C MET A 1 -20.24 -11.69 -9.42
N SER A 2 -20.75 -10.72 -8.65
CA SER A 2 -20.55 -9.29 -8.93
C SER A 2 -19.14 -8.87 -8.54
N ARG A 3 -18.44 -8.17 -9.44
CA ARG A 3 -17.11 -7.61 -9.16
C ARG A 3 -17.30 -6.34 -8.33
N GLN A 4 -16.77 -6.32 -7.11
CA GLN A 4 -16.82 -5.15 -6.22
C GLN A 4 -15.53 -4.34 -6.34
N ILE A 5 -15.65 -3.02 -6.37
CA ILE A 5 -14.53 -2.07 -6.36
C ILE A 5 -14.69 -1.19 -5.13
N ILE A 6 -13.61 -1.06 -4.36
CA ILE A 6 -13.56 -0.22 -3.15
C ILE A 6 -12.57 0.91 -3.42
N LEU A 7 -13.03 2.15 -3.29
CA LEU A 7 -12.19 3.35 -3.40
C LEU A 7 -11.87 3.88 -2.00
N VAL A 8 -10.58 3.93 -1.65
CA VAL A 8 -10.10 4.55 -0.42
C VAL A 8 -9.46 5.90 -0.78
N THR A 9 -9.98 7.00 -0.23
CA THR A 9 -9.53 8.37 -0.55
C THR A 9 -9.33 9.21 0.71
N GLY A 10 -8.58 10.31 0.57
CA GLY A 10 -8.30 11.26 1.65
C GLY A 10 -7.10 12.17 1.36
N PRO A 11 -6.80 13.13 2.26
CA PRO A 11 -5.64 14.03 2.12
C PRO A 11 -4.29 13.31 2.07
N ALA A 12 -3.22 14.03 1.73
CA ALA A 12 -1.86 13.51 1.86
C ALA A 12 -1.57 13.08 3.31
N SER A 13 -0.86 11.97 3.49
CA SER A 13 -0.47 11.42 4.81
C SER A 13 -1.63 11.09 5.78
N SER A 14 -2.88 10.98 5.30
CA SER A 14 -4.05 10.67 6.14
C SER A 14 -4.26 9.18 6.49
N GLY A 15 -3.27 8.31 6.25
CA GLY A 15 -3.39 6.87 6.55
C GLY A 15 -4.14 6.01 5.51
N LYS A 16 -4.51 6.55 4.35
CA LYS A 16 -5.25 5.83 3.28
C LYS A 16 -4.71 4.44 2.95
N SER A 17 -3.40 4.36 2.71
CA SER A 17 -2.74 3.11 2.31
C SER A 17 -2.80 2.09 3.44
N GLU A 18 -2.65 2.53 4.69
CA GLU A 18 -2.73 1.66 5.86
C GLU A 18 -4.13 1.07 6.05
N TRP A 19 -5.16 1.87 5.82
CA TRP A 19 -6.53 1.40 5.84
C TRP A 19 -6.81 0.38 4.72
N ALA A 20 -6.36 0.67 3.50
CA ALA A 20 -6.50 -0.26 2.37
C ALA A 20 -5.76 -1.58 2.60
N GLU A 21 -4.57 -1.53 3.20
CA GLU A 21 -3.77 -2.70 3.57
C GLU A 21 -4.46 -3.54 4.67
N THR A 22 -5.06 -2.89 5.66
CA THR A 22 -5.86 -3.53 6.71
C THR A 22 -7.05 -4.28 6.11
N LEU A 23 -7.79 -3.61 5.21
CA LEU A 23 -8.92 -4.22 4.52
C LEU A 23 -8.49 -5.42 3.67
N ALA A 24 -7.38 -5.31 2.93
CA ALA A 24 -6.84 -6.40 2.13
C ALA A 24 -6.48 -7.63 2.99
N THR A 25 -5.85 -7.40 4.14
CA THR A 25 -5.47 -8.46 5.09
C THR A 25 -6.68 -9.22 5.62
N GLN A 26 -7.82 -8.56 5.81
CA GLN A 26 -9.06 -9.18 6.29
C GLN A 26 -9.79 -10.05 5.25
N THR A 27 -9.31 -10.08 4.00
CA THR A 27 -9.99 -10.84 2.94
C THR A 27 -9.61 -12.31 2.88
N ASP A 28 -8.53 -12.73 3.55
CA ASP A 28 -7.91 -14.06 3.44
C ASP A 28 -7.59 -14.51 2.00
N LYS A 29 -7.47 -13.56 1.07
CA LYS A 29 -7.11 -13.81 -0.34
C LYS A 29 -5.63 -13.55 -0.59
N SER A 30 -5.10 -14.11 -1.66
CA SER A 30 -3.81 -13.69 -2.21
C SER A 30 -3.87 -12.21 -2.60
N VAL A 31 -2.92 -11.42 -2.11
CA VAL A 31 -2.86 -9.98 -2.34
C VAL A 31 -1.71 -9.66 -3.30
N VAL A 32 -2.02 -8.86 -4.32
CA VAL A 32 -1.04 -8.21 -5.19
C VAL A 32 -1.06 -6.71 -4.88
N TYR A 33 0.08 -6.17 -4.46
CA TYR A 33 0.25 -4.77 -4.11
C TYR A 33 0.98 -4.03 -5.23
N VAL A 34 0.30 -3.12 -5.93
CA VAL A 34 0.93 -2.34 -7.00
C VAL A 34 1.49 -1.04 -6.43
N ALA A 35 2.80 -0.99 -6.17
CA ALA A 35 3.47 0.22 -5.71
C ALA A 35 3.81 1.16 -6.89
N THR A 36 3.08 2.28 -7.01
CA THR A 36 3.24 3.23 -8.13
C THR A 36 4.23 4.37 -7.86
N ALA A 37 4.83 4.42 -6.67
CA ALA A 37 5.79 5.43 -6.27
C ALA A 37 7.07 5.34 -7.11
N LYS A 38 7.53 6.47 -7.68
CA LYS A 38 8.85 6.55 -8.32
C LYS A 38 9.93 6.67 -7.26
N VAL A 39 11.05 5.98 -7.44
CA VAL A 39 12.21 6.07 -6.55
C VAL A 39 13.08 7.24 -7.00
N ASP A 40 13.32 8.20 -6.10
CA ASP A 40 14.26 9.31 -6.31
C ASP A 40 15.44 9.16 -5.34
N PRO A 41 16.65 8.81 -5.81
CA PRO A 41 17.81 8.64 -4.94
C PRO A 41 18.25 9.91 -4.19
N SER A 42 17.85 11.09 -4.67
CA SER A 42 18.23 12.37 -4.07
C SER A 42 17.34 12.78 -2.89
N ASP A 43 16.11 12.26 -2.83
CA ASP A 43 15.14 12.56 -1.78
C ASP A 43 15.15 11.48 -0.68
N LYS A 44 15.96 11.70 0.36
CA LYS A 44 16.08 10.76 1.49
C LYS A 44 14.80 10.59 2.29
N GLU A 45 13.99 11.65 2.43
CA GLU A 45 12.72 11.56 3.17
C GLU A 45 11.74 10.67 2.41
N TRP A 46 11.66 10.86 1.10
CA TRP A 46 10.83 10.04 0.24
C TRP A 46 11.26 8.57 0.24
N GLN A 47 12.56 8.29 0.17
CA GLN A 47 13.11 6.94 0.30
C GLN A 47 12.72 6.28 1.63
N ALA A 48 12.82 7.02 2.74
CA ALA A 48 12.41 6.53 4.05
C ALA A 48 10.91 6.20 4.10
N ARG A 49 10.07 7.01 3.45
CA ARG A 49 8.62 6.76 3.34
C ARG A 49 8.32 5.51 2.51
N ILE A 50 8.96 5.34 1.35
CA ILE A 50 8.84 4.12 0.54
C ILE A 50 9.25 2.89 1.35
N THR A 51 10.40 2.97 2.05
CA THR A 51 10.92 1.87 2.87
C THR A 51 9.97 1.51 3.99
N LYS A 52 9.42 2.50 4.71
CA LYS A 52 8.40 2.28 5.75
C LYS A 52 7.17 1.59 5.19
N HIS A 53 6.69 2.01 4.01
CA HIS A 53 5.58 1.35 3.34
C HIS A 53 5.93 -0.08 2.90
N ALA A 54 7.17 -0.34 2.46
CA ALA A 54 7.66 -1.69 2.13
C ALA A 54 7.67 -2.62 3.34
N LEU A 55 8.24 -2.17 4.46
CA LEU A 55 8.38 -2.98 5.66
C LEU A 55 7.04 -3.31 6.34
N ARG A 56 5.99 -2.51 6.11
CA ARG A 56 4.66 -2.77 6.68
C ARG A 56 3.91 -3.89 5.97
N ARG A 57 4.25 -4.20 4.71
CA ARG A 57 3.55 -5.20 3.91
C ARG A 57 3.96 -6.61 4.37
N PRO A 58 3.01 -7.56 4.50
CA PRO A 58 3.34 -8.97 4.72
C PRO A 58 4.23 -9.50 3.60
N SER A 59 5.24 -10.32 3.95
CA SER A 59 6.14 -10.95 2.97
C SER A 59 5.44 -11.94 2.04
N SER A 60 4.22 -12.39 2.40
CA SER A 60 3.37 -13.24 1.56
C SER A 60 2.72 -12.48 0.40
N TRP A 61 2.75 -11.14 0.40
CA TRP A 61 2.17 -10.34 -0.66
C TRP A 61 3.12 -10.25 -1.85
N GLN A 62 2.57 -10.39 -3.06
CA GLN A 62 3.29 -10.06 -4.28
C GLN A 62 3.31 -8.54 -4.43
N THR A 63 4.49 -7.94 -4.60
CA THR A 63 4.68 -6.49 -4.81
C THR A 63 5.33 -6.24 -6.17
#